data_AF-A0A6T0CL93-F1
#
_entry.id   AF-A0A6T0CL93-F1
#
_cell.length_a   1.000
_cell.length_b   1.000
_cell.length_c   1.000
_cell.angle_alpha   90.00
_cell.angle_beta   90.00
_cell.angle_gamma   90.00
#
_symmetry.space_group_name_H-M   'P 1'
#
loop_
_entity.id
_entity.type
_entity.pdbx_description
1 polymer ?
#
loop_
_entity_poly.entity_id
_entity_poly.type
_entity_poly.pdbx_seq_one_letter_code
_entity_poly.pdbx_strand_id
1 'polypeptide(L)'
;VAVRCGCTSICGEHRSVQAASACHHGMGVCDSRPPITVAVEVARASAASIDQFKPQALAITAWAFATAGHPSPLLFDAVARASAASIDQFKPQELTITAWAFATADHLLPDAFRRHLMQAVTSAEFATNEHLAQLHQWQLWNRERRAKVDLPDGFLRRCQAAFMASPPKPSRMQRQVEATLVSLSMPVRAEVFTDEGYSIDVVVNFQGAEVGVEVDGPSHFFGRDPSGPTLLKRRQLRKLGGWKLCSVPYWEWDEVWSDAPRRQQYLLQLLRRTLEA
;
A
#
# COMPACT_ATOMS: atom_id res chain seq x y z
N VAL A 1 25.60 -12.10 -7.78
CA VAL A 1 24.99 -13.40 -8.14
C VAL A 1 23.93 -13.12 -9.19
N ALA A 2 23.99 -13.78 -10.36
CA ALA A 2 22.97 -13.60 -11.40
C ALA A 2 21.74 -14.44 -11.03
N VAL A 3 20.67 -13.80 -10.59
CA VAL A 3 19.39 -14.48 -10.36
C VAL A 3 18.61 -14.39 -11.66
N ARG A 4 18.52 -15.51 -12.38
CA ARG A 4 17.59 -15.66 -13.51
C ARG A 4 16.17 -15.64 -12.95
N CYS A 5 15.42 -14.58 -13.25
CA CYS A 5 13.97 -14.61 -13.11
C CYS A 5 13.41 -15.55 -14.19
N GLY A 6 12.52 -16.47 -13.84
CA GLY A 6 11.95 -17.49 -14.73
C GLY A 6 11.06 -16.97 -15.87
N CYS A 7 11.03 -15.66 -16.11
CA CYS A 7 10.35 -15.03 -17.24
C CYS A 7 11.35 -14.66 -18.34
N THR A 8 11.92 -15.69 -18.99
CA THR A 8 12.94 -15.54 -20.05
C THR A 8 12.44 -14.90 -21.34
N SER A 9 11.14 -14.59 -21.48
CA SER A 9 10.60 -13.92 -22.68
C SER A 9 10.40 -12.42 -22.57
N ILE A 10 10.40 -11.85 -21.35
CA ILE A 10 10.10 -10.41 -21.13
C ILE A 10 11.26 -9.67 -20.45
N CYS A 11 12.05 -10.38 -19.63
CA CYS A 11 13.20 -9.77 -18.96
C CYS A 11 14.48 -10.16 -19.69
N GLY A 12 14.89 -9.34 -20.67
CA GLY A 12 16.28 -9.33 -21.13
C GLY A 12 17.24 -9.13 -19.95
N GLU A 13 18.48 -9.61 -20.07
CA GLU A 13 19.50 -9.63 -19.02
C GLU A 13 19.84 -8.23 -18.45
N HIS A 14 18.96 -7.65 -17.63
CA HIS A 14 19.16 -6.34 -17.03
C HIS A 14 19.49 -6.49 -15.54
N ARG A 15 20.76 -6.25 -15.22
CA ARG A 15 21.34 -6.20 -13.87
C ARG A 15 21.00 -4.88 -13.17
N SER A 16 19.74 -4.47 -13.10
CA SER A 16 19.38 -3.26 -12.37
C SER A 16 17.97 -3.32 -11.79
N VAL A 17 17.81 -2.63 -10.65
CA VAL A 17 16.55 -2.37 -9.93
C VAL A 17 15.45 -1.78 -10.85
N GLN A 18 15.84 -1.25 -12.02
CA GLN A 18 14.95 -0.75 -13.06
C GLN A 18 14.03 -1.84 -13.65
N ALA A 19 14.42 -3.12 -13.64
CA ALA A 19 13.56 -4.21 -14.12
C ALA A 19 12.30 -4.38 -13.27
N ALA A 20 12.37 -4.11 -11.95
CA ALA A 20 11.19 -4.14 -11.07
C ALA A 20 10.27 -2.91 -11.27
N SER A 21 10.82 -1.80 -11.77
CA SER A 21 10.06 -0.57 -12.08
C SER A 21 9.21 -0.68 -13.33
N ALA A 22 9.65 -1.46 -14.32
CA ALA A 22 8.98 -1.59 -15.61
C ALA A 22 7.61 -2.28 -15.50
N CYS A 23 7.38 -3.06 -14.44
CA CYS A 23 6.15 -3.82 -14.25
C CYS A 23 4.90 -2.99 -13.92
N HIS A 24 5.02 -1.73 -13.48
CA HIS A 24 3.85 -0.91 -13.09
C HIS A 24 3.49 0.20 -14.10
N HIS A 25 4.39 0.58 -15.00
CA HIS A 25 4.10 1.54 -16.08
C HIS A 25 3.52 0.88 -17.35
N GLY A 26 3.01 -0.35 -17.24
CA GLY A 26 2.44 -1.12 -18.34
C GLY A 26 3.48 -2.01 -19.03
N MET A 27 3.63 -3.24 -18.54
CA MET A 27 3.93 -4.50 -19.25
C MET A 27 4.49 -5.54 -18.24
N GLY A 28 3.62 -6.47 -17.82
CA GLY A 28 3.98 -7.70 -17.08
C GLY A 28 4.09 -7.55 -15.56
N VAL A 29 3.13 -8.09 -14.81
CA VAL A 29 3.21 -8.21 -13.34
C VAL A 29 3.99 -9.49 -13.01
N CYS A 30 4.99 -9.41 -12.14
CA CYS A 30 5.47 -10.61 -11.45
C CYS A 30 4.48 -10.91 -10.31
N ASP A 31 3.62 -11.92 -10.48
CA ASP A 31 2.59 -12.31 -9.50
C ASP A 31 3.15 -12.85 -8.16
N SER A 32 4.47 -12.89 -8.00
CA SER A 32 5.13 -13.43 -6.82
C SER A 32 6.09 -12.43 -6.20
N ARG A 33 6.01 -12.36 -4.86
CA ARG A 33 6.96 -11.65 -4.03
C ARG A 33 8.33 -12.31 -4.18
N PRO A 34 9.44 -11.59 -4.45
CA PRO A 34 10.75 -12.22 -4.43
C PRO A 34 11.00 -12.81 -3.04
N PRO A 35 11.69 -13.96 -2.92
CA PRO A 35 12.08 -14.51 -1.63
C PRO A 35 12.83 -13.47 -0.79
N ILE A 36 12.61 -13.47 0.53
CA ILE A 36 13.24 -12.50 1.45
C ILE A 36 14.76 -12.48 1.26
N THR A 37 15.40 -13.63 1.01
CA THR A 37 16.84 -13.72 0.74
C THR A 37 17.26 -12.90 -0.47
N VAL A 38 16.52 -13.00 -1.58
CA VAL A 38 16.75 -12.20 -2.80
C VAL A 38 16.50 -10.72 -2.53
N ALA A 39 15.41 -10.38 -1.82
CA ALA A 39 15.11 -9.00 -1.47
C ALA A 39 16.22 -8.37 -0.59
N VAL A 40 16.79 -9.13 0.35
CA VAL A 40 17.92 -8.71 1.20
C VAL A 40 19.19 -8.50 0.38
N GLU A 41 19.49 -9.41 -0.55
CA GLU A 41 20.67 -9.28 -1.43
C GLU A 41 20.54 -8.05 -2.33
N VAL A 42 19.37 -7.84 -2.95
CA VAL A 42 19.09 -6.66 -3.77
C VAL A 42 19.20 -5.41 -2.91
N ALA A 43 18.59 -5.38 -1.72
CA ALA A 43 18.66 -4.25 -0.81
C ALA A 43 20.11 -3.91 -0.45
N ARG A 44 20.94 -4.91 -0.12
CA ARG A 44 22.35 -4.72 0.21
C ARG A 44 23.15 -4.20 -0.98
N ALA A 45 22.94 -4.76 -2.17
CA ALA A 45 23.61 -4.33 -3.39
C ALA A 45 23.22 -2.89 -3.76
N SER A 46 21.94 -2.55 -3.68
CA SER A 46 21.44 -1.18 -3.91
C SER A 46 21.99 -0.19 -2.89
N ALA A 47 22.01 -0.55 -1.60
CA ALA A 47 22.56 0.31 -0.55
C ALA A 47 24.06 0.60 -0.75
N ALA A 48 24.81 -0.34 -1.33
CA ALA A 48 26.25 -0.19 -1.57
C ALA A 48 26.58 0.80 -2.72
N SER A 49 25.65 1.07 -3.64
CA SER A 49 25.84 1.99 -4.77
C SER A 49 24.79 3.11 -4.81
N ILE A 50 24.08 3.34 -3.71
CA ILE A 50 22.92 4.25 -3.67
C ILE A 50 23.29 5.69 -4.04
N ASP A 51 24.51 6.10 -3.73
CA ASP A 51 25.00 7.46 -3.99
C ASP A 51 25.18 7.76 -5.49
N GLN A 52 25.14 6.72 -6.34
CA GLN A 52 25.22 6.85 -7.80
C GLN A 52 23.82 6.97 -8.45
N PHE A 53 22.76 6.79 -7.67
CA PHE A 53 21.40 6.77 -8.20
C PHE A 53 20.89 8.21 -8.39
N LYS A 54 20.27 8.45 -9.54
CA LYS A 54 19.52 9.69 -9.78
C LYS A 54 18.22 9.69 -8.94
N PRO A 55 17.64 10.86 -8.63
CA PRO A 55 16.38 11.00 -7.89
C PRO A 55 15.27 10.02 -8.30
N GLN A 56 15.01 9.89 -9.61
CA GLN A 56 14.05 8.93 -10.15
C GLN A 56 14.33 7.48 -9.70
N ALA A 57 15.60 7.04 -9.77
CA ALA A 57 16.01 5.70 -9.37
C ALA A 57 15.91 5.48 -7.87
N LEU A 58 16.20 6.51 -7.05
CA LEU A 58 16.00 6.48 -5.60
C LEU A 58 14.52 6.28 -5.26
N ALA A 59 13.63 7.10 -5.86
CA ALA A 59 12.19 7.04 -5.65
C ALA A 59 11.61 5.67 -6.04
N ILE A 60 11.98 5.17 -7.22
CA ILE A 60 11.54 3.86 -7.73
C ILE A 60 12.03 2.72 -6.83
N THR A 61 13.28 2.80 -6.35
CA THR A 61 13.85 1.76 -5.47
C THR A 61 13.08 1.70 -4.15
N ALA A 62 12.85 2.85 -3.51
CA ALA A 62 12.05 2.90 -2.28
C ALA A 62 10.63 2.40 -2.50
N TRP A 63 9.98 2.85 -3.60
CA TRP A 63 8.64 2.43 -3.96
C TRP A 63 8.54 0.91 -4.16
N ALA A 64 9.47 0.29 -4.88
CA ALA A 64 9.43 -1.15 -5.13
C ALA A 64 9.50 -1.97 -3.82
N PHE A 65 10.39 -1.58 -2.90
CA PHE A 65 10.51 -2.25 -1.60
C PHE A 65 9.31 -2.01 -0.69
N ALA A 66 8.81 -0.78 -0.66
CA ALA A 66 7.59 -0.41 0.06
C ALA A 66 6.39 -1.20 -0.47
N THR A 67 6.18 -1.23 -1.79
CA THR A 67 5.09 -1.94 -2.45
C THR A 67 5.17 -3.45 -2.22
N ALA A 68 6.37 -4.04 -2.25
CA ALA A 68 6.56 -5.45 -1.93
C ALA A 68 6.38 -5.77 -0.42
N GLY A 69 6.18 -4.76 0.44
CA GLY A 69 5.97 -4.92 1.87
C GLY A 69 7.17 -5.52 2.62
N HIS A 70 8.38 -5.51 2.02
CA HIS A 70 9.59 -6.06 2.64
C HIS A 70 10.22 -5.05 3.59
N PRO A 71 10.39 -5.37 4.89
CA PRO A 71 11.14 -4.52 5.79
C PRO A 71 12.63 -4.49 5.37
N SER A 72 13.11 -3.32 4.97
CA SER A 72 14.50 -3.11 4.55
C SER A 72 15.07 -1.82 5.16
N PRO A 73 15.16 -1.70 6.49
CA PRO A 73 15.54 -0.43 7.15
C PRO A 73 16.88 0.12 6.66
N LEU A 74 17.90 -0.74 6.45
CA LEU A 74 19.20 -0.31 5.93
C LEU A 74 19.11 0.31 4.53
N LEU A 75 18.22 -0.19 3.67
CA LEU A 75 17.99 0.40 2.36
C LEU A 75 17.27 1.74 2.48
N PHE A 76 16.24 1.84 3.33
CA PHE A 76 15.52 3.10 3.55
C PHE A 76 16.43 4.16 4.18
N ASP A 77 17.34 3.79 5.07
CA ASP A 77 18.38 4.69 5.59
C ASP A 77 19.32 5.17 4.47
N ALA A 78 19.77 4.26 3.62
CA ALA A 78 20.64 4.58 2.49
C ALA A 78 19.95 5.53 1.49
N VAL A 79 18.68 5.24 1.13
CA VAL A 79 17.86 6.10 0.27
C VAL A 79 17.64 7.46 0.92
N ALA A 80 17.29 7.52 2.22
CA ALA A 80 17.07 8.78 2.92
C ALA A 80 18.28 9.71 2.85
N ARG A 81 19.49 9.17 3.06
CA ARG A 81 20.74 9.93 2.94
C ARG A 81 20.97 10.43 1.51
N ALA A 82 20.87 9.54 0.51
CA ALA A 82 21.09 9.90 -0.88
C ALA A 82 20.06 10.92 -1.39
N SER A 83 18.79 10.75 -1.00
CA SER A 83 17.72 11.70 -1.29
C SER A 83 17.97 13.07 -0.66
N ALA A 84 18.48 13.14 0.57
CA ALA A 84 18.84 14.41 1.19
C ALA A 84 20.03 15.10 0.50
N ALA A 85 21.01 14.33 0.02
CA ALA A 85 22.19 14.86 -0.67
C ALA A 85 21.89 15.39 -2.09
N SER A 86 20.79 14.95 -2.71
CA SER A 86 20.41 15.30 -4.09
C SER A 86 19.02 15.94 -4.20
N ILE A 87 18.50 16.45 -3.09
CA ILE A 87 17.11 16.89 -2.92
C ILE A 87 16.64 17.90 -3.97
N ASP A 88 17.49 18.86 -4.34
CA ASP A 88 17.17 19.91 -5.30
C ASP A 88 17.06 19.40 -6.75
N GLN A 89 17.45 18.15 -7.00
CA GLN A 89 17.34 17.51 -8.31
C GLN A 89 16.03 16.72 -8.48
N PHE A 90 15.27 16.52 -7.39
CA PHE A 90 14.03 15.76 -7.45
C PHE A 90 12.94 16.57 -8.16
N LYS A 91 12.18 15.88 -9.01
CA LYS A 91 10.91 16.40 -9.51
C LYS A 91 9.79 16.20 -8.48
N PRO A 92 8.71 17.01 -8.51
CA PRO A 92 7.59 16.85 -7.58
C PRO A 92 7.01 15.42 -7.52
N GLN A 93 6.93 14.72 -8.65
CA GLN A 93 6.45 13.33 -8.70
C GLN A 93 7.39 12.37 -7.94
N GLU A 94 8.70 12.54 -8.10
CA GLU A 94 9.72 11.72 -7.44
C GLU A 94 9.75 11.97 -5.92
N LEU A 95 9.53 13.22 -5.50
CA LEU A 95 9.37 13.57 -4.08
C LEU A 95 8.15 12.87 -3.49
N THR A 96 7.01 12.93 -4.19
CA THR A 96 5.75 12.31 -3.76
C THR A 96 5.87 10.79 -3.64
N ILE A 97 6.44 10.12 -4.66
CA ILE A 97 6.64 8.67 -4.66
C ILE A 97 7.56 8.25 -3.50
N THR A 98 8.65 9.01 -3.27
CA THR A 98 9.56 8.76 -2.15
C THR A 98 8.83 8.93 -0.81
N ALA A 99 8.08 10.02 -0.63
CA ALA A 99 7.32 10.29 0.58
C ALA A 99 6.32 9.17 0.90
N TRP A 100 5.57 8.72 -0.11
CA TRP A 100 4.64 7.61 0.02
C TRP A 100 5.35 6.30 0.36
N ALA A 101 6.47 5.97 -0.30
CA ALA A 101 7.22 4.74 -0.03
C ALA A 101 7.70 4.68 1.43
N PHE A 102 8.19 5.79 1.97
CA PHE A 102 8.61 5.89 3.36
C PHE A 102 7.43 5.80 4.33
N ALA A 103 6.28 6.41 4.00
CA ALA A 103 5.05 6.22 4.78
C ALA A 103 4.59 4.76 4.80
N THR A 104 4.58 4.09 3.65
CA THR A 104 4.22 2.67 3.52
C THR A 104 5.16 1.79 4.35
N ALA A 105 6.47 2.04 4.30
CA ALA A 105 7.48 1.31 5.08
C ALA A 105 7.55 1.71 6.58
N ASP A 106 6.78 2.71 7.02
CA ASP A 106 6.85 3.33 8.34
C ASP A 106 8.27 3.82 8.72
N HIS A 107 9.01 4.32 7.73
CA HIS A 107 10.39 4.81 7.89
C HIS A 107 10.43 6.34 7.76
N LEU A 108 11.28 7.00 8.55
CA LEU A 108 11.37 8.47 8.54
C LEU A 108 12.24 9.00 7.40
N LEU A 109 11.75 10.07 6.76
CA LEU A 109 12.55 10.93 5.90
C LEU A 109 13.21 12.04 6.74
N PRO A 110 14.39 12.55 6.34
CA PRO A 110 15.00 13.71 6.98
C PRO A 110 14.10 14.94 6.91
N ASP A 111 14.15 15.82 7.92
CA ASP A 111 13.32 17.03 7.96
C ASP A 111 13.57 17.98 6.77
N ALA A 112 14.79 18.00 6.24
CA ALA A 112 15.10 18.72 5.02
C ALA A 112 14.26 18.22 3.83
N PHE A 113 14.15 16.88 3.69
CA PHE A 113 13.32 16.24 2.66
C PHE A 113 11.85 16.65 2.79
N ARG A 114 11.30 16.54 4.00
CA ARG A 114 9.91 16.90 4.28
C ARG A 114 9.61 18.36 3.95
N ARG A 115 10.50 19.29 4.32
CA ARG A 115 10.33 20.72 4.00
C ARG A 115 10.34 20.99 2.51
N HIS A 116 11.30 20.41 1.77
CA HIS A 116 11.39 20.59 0.33
C HIS A 116 10.18 19.96 -0.40
N LEU A 117 9.74 18.77 0.02
CA LEU A 117 8.51 18.16 -0.46
C LEU A 117 7.34 19.13 -0.35
N MET A 118 7.08 19.68 0.85
CA MET A 118 5.95 20.58 1.07
C MET A 118 6.05 21.85 0.19
N GLN A 119 7.24 22.42 0.02
CA GLN A 119 7.45 23.55 -0.87
C GLN A 119 7.16 23.20 -2.33
N ALA A 120 7.74 22.11 -2.83
CA ALA A 120 7.65 21.72 -4.23
C ALA A 120 6.23 21.30 -4.67
N VAL A 121 5.49 20.56 -3.82
CA VAL A 121 4.20 20.00 -4.22
C VAL A 121 3.06 21.01 -4.25
N THR A 122 3.15 22.09 -3.47
CA THR A 122 2.11 23.13 -3.44
C THR A 122 2.01 23.93 -4.74
N SER A 123 3.12 24.07 -5.47
CA SER A 123 3.19 24.74 -6.77
C SER A 123 3.16 23.77 -7.95
N ALA A 124 3.15 22.47 -7.71
CA ALA A 124 3.23 21.46 -8.76
C ALA A 124 1.86 21.15 -9.38
N GLU A 125 1.85 20.97 -10.70
CA GLU A 125 0.75 20.36 -11.41
C GLU A 125 1.00 18.85 -11.55
N PHE A 126 0.04 18.06 -11.07
CA PHE A 126 0.06 16.60 -11.21
C PHE A 126 -0.89 16.18 -12.32
N ALA A 127 -0.39 15.40 -13.27
CA ALA A 127 -1.19 14.91 -14.40
C ALA A 127 -2.21 13.84 -13.99
N THR A 128 -2.00 13.16 -12.87
CA THR A 128 -2.84 12.05 -12.40
C THR A 128 -3.23 12.24 -10.93
N ASN A 129 -4.38 11.67 -10.55
CA ASN A 129 -4.82 11.62 -9.16
C ASN A 129 -3.92 10.74 -8.29
N GLU A 130 -3.11 9.86 -8.87
CA GLU A 130 -2.26 8.91 -8.14
C GLU A 130 -1.27 9.62 -7.21
N HIS A 131 -0.58 10.64 -7.69
CA HIS A 131 0.37 11.39 -6.85
C HIS A 131 -0.36 12.17 -5.74
N LEU A 132 -1.53 12.73 -6.02
CA LEU A 132 -2.34 13.42 -5.01
C LEU A 132 -2.88 12.45 -3.95
N ALA A 133 -3.29 11.25 -4.36
CA ALA A 133 -3.67 10.15 -3.49
C ALA A 133 -2.50 9.69 -2.60
N GLN A 134 -1.31 9.55 -3.18
CA GLN A 134 -0.09 9.22 -2.45
C GLN A 134 0.26 10.27 -1.38
N LEU A 135 0.13 11.57 -1.71
CA LEU A 135 0.32 12.66 -0.76
C LEU A 135 -0.72 12.64 0.37
N HIS A 136 -1.98 12.31 0.07
CA HIS A 136 -3.03 12.14 1.08
C HIS A 136 -2.66 11.03 2.07
N GLN A 137 -2.25 9.86 1.57
CA GLN A 137 -1.85 8.74 2.42
C GLN A 137 -0.60 9.07 3.26
N TRP A 138 0.37 9.78 2.69
CA TRP A 138 1.53 10.30 3.42
C TRP A 138 1.13 11.28 4.53
N GLN A 139 0.18 12.18 4.27
CA GLN A 139 -0.37 13.09 5.28
C GLN A 139 -1.06 12.31 6.42
N LEU A 140 -1.86 11.30 6.10
CA LEU A 140 -2.48 10.43 7.10
C LEU A 140 -1.43 9.73 7.97
N TRP A 141 -0.31 9.31 7.38
CA TRP A 141 0.79 8.72 8.14
C TRP A 141 1.48 9.71 9.08
N ASN A 142 1.67 10.96 8.66
CA ASN A 142 2.14 12.00 9.58
C ASN A 142 1.17 12.22 10.74
N ARG A 143 -0.14 12.17 10.48
CA ARG A 143 -1.17 12.27 11.51
C ARG A 143 -1.15 11.10 12.50
N GLU A 144 -0.95 9.86 12.01
CA GLU A 144 -0.72 8.68 12.88
C GLU A 144 0.43 8.90 13.86
N ARG A 145 1.46 9.61 13.40
CA ARG A 145 2.67 9.91 14.17
C ARG A 145 2.58 11.20 14.98
N ARG A 146 1.45 11.90 14.92
CA ARG A 146 1.24 13.23 15.51
C ARG A 146 2.28 14.26 15.04
N ALA A 147 2.79 14.08 13.82
CA ALA A 147 3.70 15.01 13.17
C ALA A 147 2.91 16.11 12.45
N LYS A 148 3.37 17.35 12.60
CA LYS A 148 2.76 18.51 11.94
C LYS A 148 3.06 18.48 10.43
N VAL A 149 2.03 18.71 9.62
CA VAL A 149 2.17 18.93 8.16
C VAL A 149 1.66 20.33 7.86
N ASP A 150 2.54 21.19 7.37
CA ASP A 150 2.26 22.60 7.10
C ASP A 150 1.93 22.81 5.62
N LEU A 151 0.91 22.13 5.12
CA LEU A 151 0.38 22.29 3.77
C LEU A 151 -0.94 23.10 3.79
N PRO A 152 -1.24 23.92 2.76
CA PRO A 152 -2.49 24.68 2.71
C PRO A 152 -3.72 23.77 2.71
N ASP A 153 -4.77 24.12 3.47
CA ASP A 153 -5.99 23.31 3.58
C ASP A 153 -6.66 23.01 2.22
N GLY A 154 -6.61 23.98 1.29
CA GLY A 154 -7.12 23.79 -0.06
C GLY A 154 -6.37 22.69 -0.83
N PHE A 155 -5.06 22.58 -0.60
CA PHE A 155 -4.24 21.51 -1.18
C PHE A 155 -4.55 20.16 -0.52
N LEU A 156 -4.68 20.12 0.81
CA LEU A 156 -5.05 18.90 1.53
C LEU A 156 -6.41 18.34 1.06
N ARG A 157 -7.41 19.21 0.90
CA ARG A 157 -8.73 18.82 0.36
C ARG A 157 -8.64 18.28 -1.07
N ARG A 158 -7.77 18.85 -1.92
CA ARG A 158 -7.53 18.32 -3.27
C ARG A 158 -6.91 16.92 -3.25
N CYS A 159 -5.94 16.69 -2.36
CA CYS A 159 -5.33 15.38 -2.17
C CYS A 159 -6.37 14.34 -1.73
N GLN A 160 -7.22 14.68 -0.75
CA GLN A 160 -8.30 13.81 -0.29
C GLN A 160 -9.33 13.52 -1.40
N ALA A 161 -9.77 14.56 -2.13
CA ALA A 161 -10.71 14.40 -3.23
C ALA A 161 -10.14 13.49 -4.35
N ALA A 162 -8.86 13.65 -4.68
CA ALA A 162 -8.18 12.78 -5.64
C ALA A 162 -8.09 11.32 -5.16
N PHE A 163 -7.82 11.11 -3.86
CA PHE A 163 -7.81 9.79 -3.24
C PHE A 163 -9.18 9.09 -3.33
N MET A 164 -10.27 9.85 -3.16
CA MET A 164 -11.65 9.34 -3.19
C MET A 164 -12.29 9.34 -4.59
N ALA A 165 -11.57 9.76 -5.64
CA ALA A 165 -12.15 10.02 -6.96
C ALA A 165 -12.63 8.76 -7.70
N SER A 166 -12.13 7.58 -7.32
CA SER A 166 -12.54 6.31 -7.94
C SER A 166 -13.64 5.64 -7.12
N PRO A 167 -14.86 5.51 -7.65
CA PRO A 167 -15.92 4.81 -6.95
C PRO A 167 -15.58 3.32 -6.86
N PRO A 168 -15.83 2.67 -5.71
CA PRO A 168 -15.61 1.25 -5.58
C PRO A 168 -16.56 0.47 -6.49
N LYS A 169 -16.07 -0.69 -6.94
CA LYS A 169 -16.82 -1.62 -7.79
C LYS A 169 -16.77 -3.00 -7.14
N PRO A 170 -17.78 -3.37 -6.34
CA PRO A 170 -17.79 -4.64 -5.61
C PRO A 170 -17.53 -5.84 -6.52
N SER A 171 -16.53 -6.64 -6.17
CA SER A 171 -16.18 -7.84 -6.90
C SER A 171 -17.26 -8.92 -6.77
N ARG A 172 -17.20 -9.97 -7.60
CA ARG A 172 -18.07 -11.15 -7.43
C ARG A 172 -17.86 -11.80 -6.06
N MET A 173 -16.61 -11.83 -5.61
CA MET A 173 -16.23 -12.37 -4.30
C MET A 173 -16.87 -11.55 -3.18
N GLN A 174 -16.77 -10.23 -3.24
CA GLN A 174 -17.35 -9.34 -2.24
C GLN A 174 -18.86 -9.52 -2.12
N ARG A 175 -19.58 -9.54 -3.25
CA ARG A 175 -21.03 -9.81 -3.26
C ARG A 175 -21.40 -11.16 -2.63
N GLN A 176 -20.55 -12.18 -2.76
CA GLN A 176 -20.79 -13.48 -2.13
C GLN A 176 -20.48 -13.47 -0.63
N VAL A 177 -19.45 -12.75 -0.20
CA VAL A 177 -19.15 -12.51 1.22
C VAL A 177 -20.32 -11.78 1.88
N GLU A 178 -20.79 -10.68 1.27
CA GLU A 178 -21.97 -9.92 1.74
C GLU A 178 -23.21 -10.82 1.87
N ALA A 179 -23.55 -11.57 0.83
CA ALA A 179 -24.70 -12.49 0.86
C ALA A 179 -24.56 -13.56 1.95
N THR A 180 -23.33 -14.04 2.19
CA THR A 180 -23.08 -15.03 3.25
C THR A 180 -23.25 -14.41 4.64
N LEU A 181 -22.77 -13.18 4.88
CA LEU A 181 -22.99 -12.44 6.13
C LEU A 181 -24.48 -12.17 6.37
N VAL A 182 -25.22 -11.74 5.34
CA VAL A 182 -26.68 -11.56 5.44
C VAL A 182 -27.38 -12.86 5.79
N SER A 183 -26.96 -14.00 5.22
CA SER A 183 -27.52 -15.31 5.56
C SER A 183 -27.26 -15.74 7.01
N LEU A 184 -26.25 -15.17 7.65
CA LEU A 184 -25.93 -15.34 9.07
C LEU A 184 -26.70 -14.36 9.97
N SER A 185 -27.73 -13.68 9.43
CA SER A 185 -28.49 -12.63 10.12
C SER A 185 -27.60 -11.46 10.57
N MET A 186 -26.54 -11.15 9.81
CA MET A 186 -25.70 -9.97 10.01
C MET A 186 -25.97 -8.96 8.89
N PRO A 187 -26.76 -7.90 9.15
CA PRO A 187 -26.94 -6.81 8.19
C PRO A 187 -25.59 -6.20 7.82
N VAL A 188 -25.37 -6.00 6.53
CA VAL A 188 -24.11 -5.45 5.99
C VAL A 188 -24.27 -3.99 5.62
N ARG A 189 -23.22 -3.20 5.85
CA ARG A 189 -23.02 -1.89 5.23
C ARG A 189 -21.84 -2.03 4.28
N ALA A 190 -22.07 -1.97 2.98
CA ALA A 190 -21.03 -2.11 1.96
C ALA A 190 -20.40 -0.75 1.62
N GLU A 191 -19.12 -0.76 1.23
CA GLU A 191 -18.37 0.41 0.74
C GLU A 191 -18.43 1.62 1.68
N VAL A 192 -18.13 1.38 2.96
CA VAL A 192 -18.20 2.40 4.00
C VAL A 192 -16.98 3.31 3.91
N PHE A 193 -17.19 4.55 3.47
CA PHE A 193 -16.16 5.57 3.49
C PHE A 193 -15.91 6.08 4.92
N THR A 194 -14.63 6.17 5.26
CA THR A 194 -14.12 6.76 6.50
C THR A 194 -13.86 8.25 6.33
N ASP A 195 -13.72 8.98 7.44
CA ASP A 195 -13.30 10.39 7.42
C ASP A 195 -11.91 10.58 6.78
N GLU A 196 -11.07 9.54 6.86
CA GLU A 196 -9.77 9.44 6.20
C GLU A 196 -9.88 9.28 4.67
N GLY A 197 -11.07 9.03 4.13
CA GLY A 197 -11.30 8.79 2.70
C GLY A 197 -11.06 7.35 2.24
N TYR A 198 -10.69 6.42 3.12
CA TYR A 198 -10.65 4.99 2.79
C TYR A 198 -12.06 4.43 2.69
N SER A 199 -12.29 3.49 1.76
CA SER A 199 -13.47 2.61 1.75
C SER A 199 -13.15 1.30 2.47
N ILE A 200 -14.04 0.87 3.36
CA ILE A 200 -14.08 -0.48 3.93
C ILE A 200 -15.13 -1.27 3.15
N ASP A 201 -14.74 -2.41 2.58
CA ASP A 201 -15.57 -3.16 1.64
C ASP A 201 -16.91 -3.57 2.26
N VAL A 202 -16.88 -4.11 3.49
CA VAL A 202 -18.08 -4.50 4.25
C VAL A 202 -17.90 -4.18 5.73
N VAL A 203 -18.92 -3.63 6.37
CA VAL A 203 -19.00 -3.47 7.82
C VAL A 203 -20.20 -4.24 8.37
N VAL A 204 -19.98 -5.00 9.44
CA VAL A 204 -21.01 -5.75 10.17
C VAL A 204 -20.93 -5.48 11.67
N ASN A 205 -22.06 -5.62 12.36
CA ASN A 205 -22.07 -5.77 13.81
C ASN A 205 -21.94 -7.26 14.16
N PHE A 206 -20.91 -7.61 14.91
CA PHE A 206 -20.70 -8.96 15.42
C PHE A 206 -20.46 -8.90 16.92
N GLN A 207 -21.31 -9.60 17.69
CA GLN A 207 -21.24 -9.64 19.16
C GLN A 207 -21.20 -8.24 19.82
N GLY A 208 -21.95 -7.29 19.26
CA GLY A 208 -22.03 -5.91 19.79
C GLY A 208 -20.87 -5.01 19.36
N ALA A 209 -19.91 -5.48 18.57
CA ALA A 209 -18.81 -4.68 18.03
C ALA A 209 -18.95 -4.50 16.52
N GLU A 210 -18.60 -3.31 16.03
CA GLU A 210 -18.43 -3.09 14.59
C GLU A 210 -17.10 -3.68 14.10
N VAL A 211 -17.17 -4.47 13.03
CA VAL A 211 -16.02 -5.10 12.40
C VAL A 211 -16.03 -4.75 10.91
N GLY A 212 -14.91 -4.21 10.44
CA GLY A 212 -14.65 -4.03 9.02
C GLY A 212 -14.06 -5.31 8.42
N VAL A 213 -14.64 -5.76 7.31
CA VAL A 213 -14.25 -6.93 6.55
C VAL A 213 -13.67 -6.43 5.21
N GLU A 214 -12.39 -6.67 5.01
CA GLU A 214 -11.68 -6.42 3.75
C GLU A 214 -11.73 -7.68 2.89
N VAL A 215 -12.31 -7.59 1.69
CA VAL A 215 -12.42 -8.69 0.73
C VAL A 215 -11.26 -8.59 -0.25
N ASP A 216 -10.13 -9.15 0.14
CA ASP A 216 -8.87 -8.96 -0.57
C ASP A 216 -8.72 -9.94 -1.75
N GLY A 217 -8.84 -9.40 -2.97
CA GLY A 217 -8.55 -10.10 -4.22
C GLY A 217 -7.05 -10.30 -4.47
N PRO A 218 -6.66 -11.02 -5.54
CA PRO A 218 -5.24 -11.31 -5.84
C PRO A 218 -4.32 -10.09 -5.90
N SER A 219 -4.80 -8.95 -6.40
CA SER A 219 -4.02 -7.70 -6.49
C SER A 219 -3.59 -7.12 -5.14
N HIS A 220 -4.19 -7.56 -4.03
CA HIS A 220 -3.86 -7.10 -2.69
C HIS A 220 -2.61 -7.79 -2.12
N PHE A 221 -2.08 -8.78 -2.83
CA PHE A 221 -1.03 -9.66 -2.35
C PHE A 221 0.09 -9.82 -3.37
N PHE A 222 1.28 -10.15 -2.87
CA PHE A 222 2.32 -10.79 -3.63
C PHE A 222 2.44 -12.23 -3.13
N GLY A 223 1.96 -13.20 -3.91
CA GLY A 223 1.69 -14.54 -3.39
C GLY A 223 0.61 -14.52 -2.30
N ARG A 224 0.97 -14.89 -1.06
CA ARG A 224 0.07 -14.84 0.11
C ARG A 224 0.39 -13.72 1.10
N ASP A 225 1.40 -12.91 0.80
CA ASP A 225 1.79 -11.79 1.64
C ASP A 225 1.07 -10.52 1.18
N PRO A 226 0.47 -9.73 2.10
CA PRO A 226 -0.15 -8.46 1.74
C PRO A 226 0.87 -7.50 1.13
N SER A 227 0.45 -6.76 0.10
CA SER A 227 1.27 -5.70 -0.49
C SER A 227 1.43 -4.51 0.48
N GLY A 228 2.44 -3.68 0.23
CA GLY A 228 2.65 -2.41 0.92
C GLY A 228 1.40 -1.53 1.00
N PRO A 229 0.73 -1.22 -0.13
CA PRO A 229 -0.55 -0.50 -0.12
C PRO A 229 -1.61 -1.11 0.80
N THR A 230 -1.75 -2.45 0.77
CA THR A 230 -2.69 -3.17 1.64
C THR A 230 -2.31 -3.03 3.11
N LEU A 231 -1.02 -3.16 3.45
CA LEU A 231 -0.52 -2.97 4.81
C LEU A 231 -0.71 -1.53 5.30
N LEU A 232 -0.45 -0.55 4.43
CA LEU A 232 -0.67 0.87 4.70
C LEU A 232 -2.14 1.11 5.03
N LYS A 233 -3.07 0.75 4.13
CA LYS A 233 -4.54 0.89 4.34
C LYS A 233 -4.96 0.32 5.70
N ARG A 234 -4.60 -0.93 5.98
CA ARG A 234 -4.94 -1.61 7.24
C ARG A 234 -4.37 -0.90 8.47
N ARG A 235 -3.13 -0.39 8.38
CA ARG A 235 -2.50 0.38 9.47
C ARG A 235 -3.24 1.68 9.74
N GLN A 236 -3.57 2.45 8.71
CA GLN A 236 -4.21 3.76 8.88
C GLN A 236 -5.65 3.60 9.39
N LEU A 237 -6.43 2.66 8.84
CA LEU A 237 -7.77 2.36 9.32
C LEU A 237 -7.78 1.96 10.81
N ARG A 238 -6.81 1.16 11.26
CA ARG A 238 -6.68 0.80 12.68
C ARG A 238 -6.25 1.99 13.55
N LYS A 239 -5.19 2.71 13.17
CA LYS A 239 -4.60 3.76 14.00
C LYS A 239 -5.42 5.05 14.04
N LEU A 240 -6.05 5.41 12.93
CA LEU A 240 -6.80 6.66 12.80
C LEU A 240 -8.30 6.45 13.03
N GLY A 241 -8.88 5.41 12.43
CA GLY A 241 -10.31 5.12 12.53
C GLY A 241 -10.68 4.18 13.69
N GLY A 242 -9.71 3.56 14.36
CA GLY A 242 -9.99 2.62 15.47
C GLY A 242 -10.67 1.31 15.03
N TRP A 243 -10.64 0.98 13.73
CA TRP A 243 -11.39 -0.14 13.18
C TRP A 243 -10.82 -1.50 13.60
N LYS A 244 -11.69 -2.40 14.06
CA LYS A 244 -11.41 -3.83 14.11
C LYS A 244 -11.54 -4.39 12.69
N LEU A 245 -10.43 -4.87 12.12
CA LEU A 245 -10.38 -5.29 10.72
C LEU A 245 -9.99 -6.75 10.58
N CYS A 246 -10.78 -7.49 9.79
CA CYS A 246 -10.45 -8.81 9.30
C CYS A 246 -10.30 -8.82 7.78
N SER A 247 -9.43 -9.68 7.26
CA SER A 247 -9.22 -9.88 5.83
C SER A 247 -9.79 -11.22 5.42
N VAL A 248 -10.57 -11.24 4.35
CA VAL A 248 -11.00 -12.44 3.63
C VAL A 248 -10.12 -12.56 2.38
N PRO A 249 -8.98 -13.27 2.45
CA PRO A 249 -8.12 -13.46 1.28
C PRO A 249 -8.76 -14.39 0.26
N TYR A 250 -8.59 -14.08 -1.03
CA TYR A 250 -9.21 -14.83 -2.12
C TYR A 250 -8.93 -16.33 -2.09
N TRP A 251 -7.70 -16.76 -1.75
CA TRP A 251 -7.36 -18.19 -1.77
C TRP A 251 -8.08 -19.00 -0.68
N GLU A 252 -8.29 -18.43 0.51
CA GLU A 252 -9.06 -19.12 1.57
C GLU A 252 -10.54 -19.16 1.20
N TRP A 253 -11.02 -18.09 0.58
CA TRP A 253 -12.40 -18.03 0.12
C TRP A 253 -12.68 -19.00 -1.03
N ASP A 254 -11.74 -19.16 -1.95
CA ASP A 254 -11.83 -20.13 -3.06
C ASP A 254 -11.98 -21.58 -2.55
N GLU A 255 -11.32 -21.94 -1.45
CA GLU A 255 -11.43 -23.27 -0.82
C GLU A 255 -12.83 -23.59 -0.27
N VAL A 256 -13.61 -22.55 0.04
CA VAL A 256 -14.99 -22.67 0.57
C VAL A 256 -16.05 -22.16 -0.41
N TRP A 257 -15.64 -21.64 -1.57
CA TRP A 257 -16.48 -20.87 -2.50
C TRP A 257 -17.79 -21.54 -2.88
N SER A 258 -17.78 -22.86 -3.08
CA SER A 258 -18.92 -23.65 -3.55
C SER A 258 -19.82 -24.17 -2.43
N ASP A 259 -19.38 -24.14 -1.17
CA ASP A 259 -20.04 -24.78 -0.02
C ASP A 259 -20.57 -23.73 0.97
N ALA A 260 -21.90 -23.54 1.00
CA ALA A 260 -22.52 -22.50 1.82
C ALA A 260 -22.29 -22.67 3.33
N PRO A 261 -22.51 -23.86 3.94
CA PRO A 261 -22.14 -24.11 5.33
C PRO A 261 -20.67 -23.80 5.64
N ARG A 262 -19.72 -24.18 4.76
CA ARG A 262 -18.29 -23.89 4.98
C ARG A 262 -17.98 -22.39 4.89
N ARG A 263 -18.59 -21.64 3.97
CA ARG A 263 -18.45 -20.17 3.93
C ARG A 263 -18.93 -19.52 5.21
N GLN A 264 -20.10 -19.93 5.70
CA GLN A 264 -20.68 -19.43 6.94
C GLN A 264 -19.76 -19.68 8.14
N GLN A 265 -19.29 -20.92 8.28
CA GLN A 265 -18.36 -21.29 9.34
C GLN A 265 -17.05 -20.50 9.27
N TYR A 266 -16.49 -20.34 8.07
CA TYR A 266 -15.28 -19.57 7.83
C TYR A 266 -15.42 -18.11 8.31
N LEU A 267 -16.47 -17.40 7.88
CA LEU A 267 -16.69 -16.01 8.29
C LEU A 267 -16.93 -15.87 9.79
N LEU A 268 -17.69 -16.78 10.41
CA LEU A 268 -17.88 -16.78 11.87
C LEU A 268 -16.57 -16.97 12.63
N GLN A 269 -15.69 -17.86 12.18
CA GLN A 269 -14.39 -18.07 12.79
C GLN A 269 -13.48 -16.84 12.61
N LEU A 270 -13.48 -16.25 11.42
CA LEU A 270 -12.70 -15.05 11.13
C LEU A 270 -13.12 -13.86 12.00
N LEU A 271 -14.43 -13.61 12.12
CA LEU A 271 -14.98 -12.54 12.94
C LEU A 271 -14.66 -12.74 14.43
N ARG A 272 -14.79 -13.97 14.96
CA ARG A 272 -14.43 -14.29 16.36
C ARG A 272 -12.96 -14.00 16.64
N ARG A 273 -12.06 -14.52 15.82
CA ARG A 273 -10.61 -14.28 15.96
C ARG A 273 -10.26 -12.79 15.95
N THR A 274 -11.01 -12.00 15.17
CA THR A 274 -10.79 -10.55 15.05
C THR A 274 -11.22 -9.78 16.29
N LEU A 275 -12.22 -10.28 17.03
CA LEU A 275 -12.62 -9.66 18.31
C LEU A 275 -11.72 -10.07 19.48
N GLU A 276 -11.06 -11.23 19.38
CA GLU A 276 -10.16 -11.78 20.39
C GLU A 276 -8.72 -11.21 20.33
N ALA A 277 -8.34 -10.60 19.20
CA ALA A 277 -7.02 -10.01 18.95
C ALA A 277 -6.92 -8.55 19.43
#